data_AF-A0AAJ2MLJ6-F1
#
_entry.id   AF-A0AAJ2MLJ6-F1
#
_cell.length_a   1.000
_cell.length_b   1.000
_cell.length_c   1.000
_cell.angle_alpha   90.00
_cell.angle_beta   90.00
_cell.angle_gamma   90.00
#
_symmetry.space_group_name_H-M   'P 1'
#
loop_
_entity.id
_entity.type
_entity.pdbx_description
1 polymer ?
#
loop_
_entity_poly.entity_id
_entity_poly.type
_entity_poly.pdbx_seq_one_letter_code
_entity_poly.pdbx_strand_id
1 'polypeptide(L)'
;MKIATLCGNSLLKLNLQQFAEGQEGGEGGEGTGQATPPEFNADSLTDEQVAAIKEKFGLKDDTDVDSIVKSKRSRWQKELEEEKNEAARLAKLSEEERQQALIQKEKDDFEQEKAAFRQEQLLVEKGKQLQEIGIPSAFAARIQGNTAEEAIKDVKSFKAEWDKALEAAVNEKLKASVDTPLGGGATPGKPVDISTLTYEEALALKKTNPKAYEQATK
;
A
#
# COMPACT_ATOMS: atom_id res chain seq x y z
N MET A 1 11.94 -7.17 -33.85
CA MET A 1 13.15 -7.70 -34.50
C MET A 1 13.24 -9.19 -34.17
N LYS A 2 13.25 -10.04 -35.21
CA LYS A 2 13.38 -11.51 -35.13
C LYS A 2 14.86 -11.87 -35.29
N ILE A 3 15.52 -12.40 -34.26
CA ILE A 3 16.79 -13.15 -34.33
C ILE A 3 16.93 -13.88 -32.96
N ALA A 4 17.32 -15.14 -32.79
CA ALA A 4 17.28 -16.38 -33.55
C ALA A 4 17.51 -17.48 -32.50
N THR A 5 16.83 -18.61 -32.66
CA THR A 5 17.00 -19.84 -31.88
C THR A 5 18.48 -20.27 -31.81
N LEU A 6 19.07 -20.27 -30.63
CA LEU A 6 20.34 -20.97 -30.36
C LEU A 6 20.02 -22.39 -29.87
N CYS A 7 19.57 -23.23 -30.80
CA CYS A 7 19.72 -24.67 -30.64
C CYS A 7 21.08 -25.00 -31.26
N GLY A 8 22.06 -25.27 -30.39
CA GLY A 8 23.40 -25.65 -30.77
C GLY A 8 23.93 -26.58 -29.71
N ASN A 9 23.41 -27.81 -29.71
CA ASN A 9 23.91 -28.92 -28.93
C ASN A 9 25.39 -29.09 -29.28
N SER A 10 26.27 -28.51 -28.47
CA SER A 10 27.72 -28.68 -28.58
C SER A 10 28.05 -30.12 -28.18
N LEU A 11 27.74 -31.04 -29.08
CA LEU A 11 28.22 -32.41 -29.09
C LEU A 11 29.75 -32.32 -29.09
N LEU A 12 30.34 -32.54 -27.92
CA LEU A 12 31.77 -32.77 -27.78
C LEU A 12 32.17 -33.80 -28.82
N LYS A 13 33.07 -33.43 -29.73
CA LYS A 13 33.72 -34.35 -30.68
C LYS A 13 34.64 -35.27 -29.85
N LEU A 14 34.03 -36.28 -29.23
CA LEU A 14 34.74 -37.38 -28.60
C LEU A 14 35.42 -38.15 -29.74
N ASN A 15 36.75 -38.08 -29.80
CA ASN A 15 37.55 -38.97 -30.64
C ASN A 15 37.49 -40.38 -30.04
N LEU A 16 36.40 -41.08 -30.34
CA LEU A 16 36.17 -42.48 -29.93
C LEU A 16 37.22 -43.45 -30.52
N GLN A 17 38.03 -42.97 -31.49
CA GLN A 17 39.12 -43.74 -32.10
C GLN A 17 40.32 -43.98 -31.18
N GLN A 18 40.47 -43.23 -30.08
CA GLN A 18 41.53 -43.52 -29.08
C GLN A 18 41.17 -44.64 -28.10
N PHE A 19 39.93 -45.12 -28.11
CA PHE A 19 39.46 -46.21 -27.24
C PHE A 19 39.06 -47.47 -28.01
N ALA A 20 39.23 -47.48 -29.34
CA ALA A 20 38.88 -48.60 -30.23
C ALA A 20 40.09 -49.23 -30.92
N GLU A 21 41.32 -49.03 -30.41
CA GLU A 21 42.46 -49.84 -30.85
C GLU A 21 42.45 -51.17 -30.09
N GLY A 22 41.60 -52.06 -30.61
CA GLY A 22 41.49 -53.45 -30.23
C GLY A 22 40.62 -54.17 -31.26
N GLN A 23 41.27 -54.73 -32.30
CA GLN A 23 40.77 -55.80 -33.18
C GLN A 23 39.65 -55.34 -34.16
N GLU A 24 39.71 -55.46 -35.50
CA GLU A 24 40.31 -56.51 -36.34
C GLU A 24 40.32 -56.09 -37.84
N GLY A 25 41.31 -56.57 -38.61
CA GLY A 25 41.15 -56.79 -40.07
C GLY A 25 42.39 -56.53 -40.94
N GLY A 26 43.22 -57.55 -41.18
CA GLY A 26 44.16 -57.60 -42.31
C GLY A 26 45.35 -58.57 -42.14
N GLU A 27 45.39 -59.61 -42.97
CA GLU A 27 46.27 -60.80 -43.00
C GLU A 27 47.80 -60.60 -42.96
N GLY A 28 48.49 -61.60 -42.38
CA GLY A 28 49.77 -62.12 -42.91
C GLY A 28 50.90 -62.28 -41.88
N GLY A 29 51.28 -63.53 -41.57
CA GLY A 29 52.61 -63.83 -41.00
C GLY A 29 52.68 -65.08 -40.11
N GLU A 30 53.39 -66.10 -40.60
CA GLU A 30 53.74 -67.35 -39.91
C GLU A 30 54.59 -67.17 -38.64
N GLY A 31 54.38 -68.08 -37.68
CA GLY A 31 55.44 -68.77 -36.96
C GLY A 31 56.18 -68.00 -35.87
N THR A 32 55.91 -68.36 -34.61
CA THR A 32 56.90 -68.98 -33.71
C THR A 32 56.23 -69.28 -32.37
N GLY A 33 56.37 -70.52 -31.90
CA GLY A 33 55.90 -70.92 -30.58
C GLY A 33 56.63 -70.14 -29.50
N GLN A 34 55.86 -69.48 -28.63
CA GLN A 34 56.37 -68.92 -27.40
C GLN A 34 55.42 -69.30 -26.27
N ALA A 35 56.03 -69.82 -25.21
CA ALA A 35 55.42 -70.57 -24.13
C ALA A 35 54.14 -69.92 -23.57
N THR A 36 53.14 -70.77 -23.33
CA THR A 36 52.05 -70.50 -22.40
C THR A 36 52.60 -69.81 -21.15
N PRO A 37 52.13 -68.61 -20.79
CA PRO A 37 52.36 -68.07 -19.46
C PRO A 37 51.85 -69.11 -18.45
N PRO A 38 52.50 -69.28 -17.29
CA PRO A 38 51.95 -70.13 -16.25
C PRO A 38 50.49 -69.70 -16.02
N GLU A 39 49.53 -70.62 -16.15
CA GLU A 39 48.15 -70.36 -15.77
C GLU A 39 48.16 -69.89 -14.31
N PHE A 40 47.91 -68.59 -14.14
CA PHE A 40 47.72 -68.01 -12.82
C PHE A 40 46.37 -68.52 -12.30
N ASN A 41 46.42 -69.62 -11.56
CA ASN A 41 45.25 -70.16 -10.88
C ASN A 41 45.07 -69.37 -9.58
N ALA A 42 44.20 -68.35 -9.63
CA ALA A 42 43.83 -67.52 -8.48
C ALA A 42 43.34 -68.35 -7.28
N ASP A 43 42.75 -69.53 -7.54
CA ASP A 43 42.24 -70.46 -6.52
C ASP A 43 43.32 -71.31 -5.85
N SER A 44 44.58 -71.27 -6.33
CA SER A 44 45.71 -72.02 -5.76
C SER A 44 46.63 -71.18 -4.85
N LEU A 45 46.29 -69.90 -4.65
CA LEU A 45 47.04 -68.99 -3.79
C LEU A 45 46.80 -69.33 -2.33
N THR A 46 47.87 -69.38 -1.54
CA THR A 46 47.76 -69.49 -0.09
C THR A 46 47.27 -68.17 0.51
N ASP A 47 46.61 -68.23 1.68
CA ASP A 47 46.05 -67.05 2.36
C ASP A 47 47.08 -65.92 2.55
N GLU A 48 48.36 -66.27 2.71
CA GLU A 48 49.49 -65.34 2.84
C GLU A 48 49.85 -64.64 1.52
N GLN A 49 49.74 -65.33 0.38
CA GLN A 49 49.96 -64.73 -0.94
C GLN A 49 48.81 -63.81 -1.33
N VAL A 50 47.57 -64.17 -0.97
CA VAL A 50 46.39 -63.32 -1.14
C VAL A 50 46.52 -62.05 -0.29
N ALA A 51 46.97 -62.17 0.97
CA ALA A 51 47.22 -61.03 1.84
C ALA A 51 48.32 -60.10 1.28
N ALA A 52 49.42 -60.65 0.77
CA ALA A 52 50.50 -59.87 0.15
C ALA A 52 50.07 -59.14 -1.14
N ILE A 53 49.17 -59.75 -1.94
CA ILE A 53 48.59 -59.12 -3.12
C ILE A 53 47.60 -58.01 -2.71
N LYS A 54 46.74 -58.26 -1.71
CA LYS A 54 45.84 -57.24 -1.15
C LYS A 54 46.62 -56.04 -0.63
N GLU A 55 47.73 -56.26 0.07
CA GLU A 55 48.60 -55.21 0.58
C GLU A 55 49.33 -54.44 -0.54
N LYS A 56 49.91 -55.15 -1.52
CA LYS A 56 50.66 -54.52 -2.62
C LYS A 56 49.80 -53.72 -3.59
N PHE A 57 48.55 -54.15 -3.81
CA PHE A 57 47.63 -53.50 -4.75
C PHE A 57 46.57 -52.64 -4.05
N GLY A 58 46.59 -52.56 -2.71
CA GLY A 58 45.66 -51.77 -1.93
C GLY A 58 44.19 -52.20 -2.12
N LEU A 59 43.96 -53.50 -2.34
CA LEU A 59 42.62 -54.05 -2.51
C LEU A 59 41.91 -53.99 -1.16
N LYS A 60 40.88 -53.14 -1.08
CA LYS A 60 40.05 -52.98 0.12
C LYS A 60 39.13 -54.18 0.27
N ASP A 61 39.07 -54.76 1.47
CA ASP A 61 38.11 -55.81 1.78
C ASP A 61 36.68 -55.24 1.80
N ASP A 62 35.68 -56.12 1.70
CA ASP A 62 34.26 -55.74 1.70
C ASP A 62 33.88 -54.87 2.91
N THR A 63 34.54 -55.07 4.06
CA THR A 63 34.37 -54.23 5.27
C THR A 63 34.85 -52.80 5.07
N ASP A 64 35.97 -52.60 4.38
CA ASP A 64 36.49 -51.27 4.07
C ASP A 64 35.61 -50.57 3.05
N VAL A 65 35.15 -51.30 2.03
CA VAL A 65 34.21 -50.78 1.02
C VAL A 65 32.88 -50.39 1.69
N ASP A 66 32.34 -51.22 2.57
CA ASP A 66 31.08 -50.95 3.28
C ASP A 66 31.22 -49.73 4.22
N SER A 67 32.37 -49.56 4.88
CA SER A 67 32.66 -48.38 5.69
C SER A 67 32.71 -47.09 4.84
N ILE A 68 33.33 -47.16 3.66
CA ILE A 68 33.43 -46.04 2.72
C ILE A 68 32.05 -45.69 2.18
N VAL A 69 31.27 -46.69 1.78
CA VAL A 69 29.89 -46.52 1.28
C VAL A 69 28.99 -45.93 2.36
N LYS A 70 29.07 -46.41 3.60
CA LYS A 70 28.36 -45.82 4.75
C LYS A 70 28.76 -44.37 4.98
N SER A 71 30.06 -44.05 4.94
CA SER A 71 30.53 -42.66 5.08
C SER A 71 30.05 -41.72 3.97
N LYS A 72 29.94 -42.25 2.74
CA LYS A 72 29.43 -41.53 1.57
C LYS A 72 27.92 -41.32 1.67
N ARG A 73 27.18 -42.36 2.03
CA ARG A 73 25.73 -42.29 2.24
C ARG A 73 25.36 -41.35 3.38
N SER A 74 26.10 -41.38 4.49
CA SER A 74 25.89 -40.47 5.61
C SER A 74 26.12 -39.01 5.21
N ARG A 75 27.20 -38.72 4.45
CA ARG A 75 27.42 -37.37 3.89
C ARG A 75 26.31 -36.94 2.94
N TRP A 76 25.92 -37.79 2.01
CA TRP A 76 24.84 -37.47 1.07
C TRP A 76 23.49 -37.30 1.73
N GLN A 77 23.16 -38.08 2.77
CA GLN A 77 21.95 -37.89 3.55
C GLN A 77 21.97 -36.54 4.27
N LYS A 78 23.11 -36.18 4.87
CA LYS A 78 23.27 -34.90 5.55
C LYS A 78 23.14 -33.72 4.58
N GLU A 79 23.78 -33.80 3.41
CA GLU A 79 23.66 -32.78 2.35
C GLU A 79 22.23 -32.67 1.83
N LEU A 80 21.54 -33.79 1.61
CA LEU A 80 20.12 -33.79 1.20
C LEU A 80 19.20 -33.18 2.26
N GLU A 81 19.49 -33.42 3.53
CA GLU A 81 18.67 -32.94 4.64
C GLU A 81 18.94 -31.45 4.91
N GLU A 82 20.18 -31.00 4.77
CA GLU A 82 20.55 -29.58 4.78
C GLU A 82 19.95 -28.83 3.57
N GLU A 83 20.02 -29.40 2.36
CA GLU A 83 19.43 -28.79 1.15
C GLU A 83 17.90 -28.71 1.27
N LYS A 84 17.24 -29.75 1.77
CA LYS A 84 15.79 -29.72 2.03
C LYS A 84 15.42 -28.73 3.11
N ASN A 85 16.22 -28.62 4.17
CA ASN A 85 15.96 -27.68 5.25
C ASN A 85 16.18 -26.24 4.79
N GLU A 86 17.25 -25.96 4.03
CA GLU A 86 17.50 -24.64 3.46
C GLU A 86 16.40 -24.26 2.45
N ALA A 87 16.01 -25.18 1.56
CA ALA A 87 14.92 -24.96 0.61
C ALA A 87 13.57 -24.76 1.30
N ALA A 88 13.26 -25.55 2.34
CA ALA A 88 12.05 -25.39 3.14
C ALA A 88 12.06 -24.09 3.93
N ARG A 89 13.22 -23.69 4.48
CA ARG A 89 13.40 -22.42 5.17
C ARG A 89 13.21 -21.25 4.22
N LEU A 90 13.79 -21.31 3.02
CA LEU A 90 13.63 -20.29 1.97
C LEU A 90 12.18 -20.19 1.48
N ALA A 91 11.52 -21.33 1.23
CA ALA A 91 10.13 -21.37 0.81
C ALA A 91 9.19 -20.84 1.92
N LYS A 92 9.43 -21.26 3.17
CA LYS A 92 8.69 -20.80 4.33
C LYS A 92 8.90 -19.31 4.59
N LEU A 93 10.13 -18.79 4.45
CA LEU A 93 10.40 -17.36 4.55
C LEU A 93 9.63 -16.58 3.48
N SER A 94 9.65 -17.07 2.23
CA SER A 94 8.95 -16.39 1.13
C SER A 94 7.42 -16.39 1.30
N GLU A 95 6.85 -17.41 1.94
CA GLU A 95 5.42 -17.48 2.23
C GLU A 95 5.04 -16.64 3.45
N GLU A 96 5.84 -16.70 4.52
CA GLU A 96 5.66 -15.89 5.73
C GLU A 96 5.82 -14.39 5.43
N GLU A 97 6.81 -13.98 4.63
CA GLU A 97 6.98 -12.59 4.21
C GLU A 97 5.80 -12.10 3.36
N ARG A 98 5.25 -12.95 2.47
CA ARG A 98 4.04 -12.62 1.72
C ARG A 98 2.84 -12.45 2.63
N GLN A 99 2.65 -13.36 3.59
CA GLN A 99 1.57 -13.29 4.56
C GLN A 99 1.70 -12.06 5.45
N GLN A 100 2.90 -11.74 5.91
CA GLN A 100 3.16 -10.52 6.68
C GLN A 100 2.88 -9.26 5.88
N ALA A 101 3.29 -9.21 4.59
CA ALA A 101 2.99 -8.08 3.72
C ALA A 101 1.47 -7.92 3.50
N LEU A 102 0.74 -9.02 3.32
CA LEU A 102 -0.73 -8.99 3.21
C LEU A 102 -1.38 -8.50 4.50
N ILE A 103 -0.98 -9.04 5.65
CA ILE A 103 -1.50 -8.62 6.96
C ILE A 103 -1.18 -7.15 7.23
N GLN A 104 0.02 -6.68 6.88
CA GLN A 104 0.39 -5.27 7.06
C GLN A 104 -0.45 -4.36 6.17
N LYS A 105 -0.64 -4.76 4.91
CA LYS A 105 -1.49 -4.03 3.97
C LYS A 105 -2.95 -3.98 4.45
N GLU A 106 -3.48 -5.08 4.97
CA GLU A 106 -4.82 -5.13 5.58
C GLU A 106 -4.92 -4.27 6.84
N LYS A 107 -3.89 -4.25 7.69
CA LYS A 107 -3.84 -3.37 8.87
C LYS A 107 -3.81 -1.90 8.48
N ASP A 108 -2.99 -1.54 7.50
CA ASP A 108 -2.88 -0.17 7.02
C ASP A 108 -4.21 0.30 6.40
N ASP A 109 -4.85 -0.55 5.59
CA ASP A 109 -6.18 -0.29 5.03
C ASP A 109 -7.23 -0.14 6.15
N PHE A 110 -7.21 -1.02 7.16
CA PHE A 110 -8.11 -0.96 8.31
C PHE A 110 -7.88 0.27 9.18
N GLU A 111 -6.63 0.69 9.39
CA GLU A 111 -6.29 1.89 10.15
C GLU A 111 -6.73 3.15 9.41
N GLN A 112 -6.58 3.19 8.08
CA GLN A 112 -7.10 4.28 7.25
C GLN A 112 -8.63 4.35 7.32
N GLU A 113 -9.33 3.22 7.18
CA GLU A 113 -10.79 3.18 7.28
C GLU A 113 -11.26 3.60 8.67
N LYS A 114 -10.60 3.12 9.73
CA LYS A 114 -10.89 3.52 11.11
C LYS A 114 -10.62 4.99 11.36
N ALA A 115 -9.57 5.56 10.76
CA ALA A 115 -9.28 6.98 10.85
C ALA A 115 -10.36 7.81 10.14
N ALA A 116 -10.75 7.43 8.92
CA ALA A 116 -11.83 8.06 8.18
C ALA A 116 -13.15 7.99 8.94
N PHE A 117 -13.50 6.82 9.49
CA PHE A 117 -14.70 6.63 10.29
C PHE A 117 -14.69 7.47 11.57
N ARG A 118 -13.55 7.57 12.27
CA ARG A 118 -13.42 8.46 13.44
C ARG A 118 -13.63 9.93 13.06
N GLN A 119 -13.08 10.36 11.93
CA GLN A 119 -13.29 11.72 11.44
C GLN A 119 -14.77 11.95 11.10
N GLU A 120 -15.44 11.02 10.45
CA GLU A 120 -16.85 11.12 10.13
C GLU A 120 -17.72 11.14 11.39
N GLN A 121 -17.46 10.26 12.37
CA GLN A 121 -18.15 10.29 13.66
C GLN A 121 -17.98 11.64 14.37
N LEU A 122 -16.76 12.16 14.40
CA LEU A 122 -16.45 13.47 14.98
C LEU A 122 -17.18 14.60 14.24
N LEU A 123 -17.27 14.55 12.91
CA LEU A 123 -18.04 15.50 12.11
C LEU A 123 -19.54 15.45 12.41
N VAL A 124 -20.10 14.25 12.56
CA VAL A 124 -21.52 14.07 12.90
C VAL A 124 -21.81 14.60 14.31
N GLU A 125 -20.95 14.30 15.28
CA GLU A 125 -21.09 14.78 16.65
C GLU A 125 -20.98 16.32 16.73
N LYS A 126 -19.95 16.89 16.09
CA LYS A 126 -19.82 18.35 15.93
C LYS A 126 -21.07 18.93 15.26
N GLY A 127 -21.57 18.32 14.19
CA GLY A 127 -22.76 18.76 13.48
C GLY A 127 -24.01 18.82 14.37
N LYS A 128 -24.23 17.80 15.20
CA LYS A 128 -25.33 17.78 16.17
C LYS A 128 -25.20 18.89 17.20
N GLN A 129 -24.01 19.06 17.77
CA GLN A 129 -23.76 20.08 18.79
C GLN A 129 -23.85 21.51 18.23
N LEU A 130 -23.45 21.72 16.97
CA LEU A 130 -23.61 23.00 16.28
C LEU A 130 -25.07 23.33 16.02
N GLN A 131 -25.86 22.34 15.59
CA GLN A 131 -27.30 22.50 15.40
C GLN A 131 -28.01 22.89 16.70
N GLU A 132 -27.59 22.33 17.84
CA GLU A 132 -28.12 22.70 19.16
C GLU A 132 -27.88 24.18 19.51
N ILE A 133 -26.78 24.76 19.02
CA ILE A 133 -26.44 26.18 19.21
C ILE A 133 -27.08 27.09 18.13
N GLY A 134 -27.86 26.50 17.22
CA GLY A 134 -28.51 27.22 16.11
C GLY A 134 -27.60 27.51 14.92
N ILE A 135 -26.47 26.80 14.80
CA ILE A 135 -25.54 26.91 13.68
C ILE A 135 -25.77 25.73 12.72
N PRO A 136 -25.88 25.98 11.40
CA PRO A 136 -26.09 24.89 10.44
C PRO A 136 -24.97 23.83 10.50
N SER A 137 -25.36 22.55 10.45
CA SER A 137 -24.41 21.42 10.45
C SER A 137 -23.43 21.43 9.28
N ALA A 138 -23.74 22.16 8.20
CA ALA A 138 -22.84 22.39 7.08
C ALA A 138 -21.50 23.05 7.50
N PHE A 139 -21.48 23.78 8.61
CA PHE A 139 -20.25 24.38 9.14
C PHE A 139 -19.35 23.39 9.88
N ALA A 140 -19.83 22.19 10.24
CA ALA A 140 -19.05 21.19 10.98
C ALA A 140 -17.75 20.81 10.26
N ALA A 141 -17.78 20.70 8.93
CA ALA A 141 -16.60 20.40 8.11
C ALA A 141 -15.55 21.52 8.08
N ARG A 142 -15.94 22.75 8.43
CA ARG A 142 -15.05 23.92 8.43
C ARG A 142 -14.47 24.23 9.81
N ILE A 143 -15.02 23.64 10.87
CA ILE A 143 -14.58 23.87 12.24
C ILE A 143 -13.44 22.90 12.58
N GLN A 144 -12.23 23.45 12.57
CA GLN A 144 -11.01 22.75 12.95
C GLN A 144 -10.98 22.54 14.47
N GLY A 145 -10.56 21.36 14.90
CA GLY A 145 -10.47 21.00 16.31
C GLY A 145 -10.42 19.48 16.46
N ASN A 146 -9.48 18.97 17.25
CA ASN A 146 -9.31 17.54 17.48
C ASN A 146 -10.39 16.96 18.40
N THR A 147 -11.07 17.83 19.16
CA THR A 147 -12.19 17.48 20.04
C THR A 147 -13.40 18.34 19.69
N ALA A 148 -14.60 17.78 19.88
CA ALA A 148 -15.84 18.50 19.61
C ALA A 148 -16.04 19.68 20.58
N GLU A 149 -15.61 19.53 21.83
CA GLU A 149 -15.79 20.50 22.92
C GLU A 149 -15.01 21.80 22.71
N GLU A 150 -13.73 21.73 22.31
CA GLU A 150 -12.91 22.91 22.02
C GLU A 150 -13.46 23.67 20.82
N ALA A 151 -13.80 22.93 19.75
CA ALA A 151 -14.45 23.46 18.56
C ALA A 151 -15.74 24.21 18.88
N ILE A 152 -16.60 23.67 19.76
CA ILE A 152 -17.82 24.36 20.20
C ILE A 152 -17.51 25.65 20.95
N LYS A 153 -16.51 25.65 21.83
CA LYS A 153 -16.18 26.84 22.64
C LYS A 153 -15.78 28.01 21.74
N ASP A 154 -14.94 27.74 20.75
CA ASP A 154 -14.51 28.73 19.76
C ASP A 154 -15.66 29.18 18.86
N VAL A 155 -16.55 28.26 18.49
CA VAL A 155 -17.73 28.61 17.71
C VAL A 155 -18.71 29.46 18.50
N LYS A 156 -18.88 29.21 19.80
CA LYS A 156 -19.72 30.02 20.68
C LYS A 156 -19.18 31.44 20.85
N SER A 157 -17.87 31.60 21.03
CA SER A 157 -17.25 32.94 21.09
C SER A 157 -17.39 33.67 19.76
N PHE A 158 -17.14 33.00 18.64
CA PHE A 158 -17.35 33.55 17.30
C PHE A 158 -18.81 33.99 17.09
N LYS A 159 -19.78 33.14 17.47
CA LYS A 159 -21.21 33.47 17.36
C LYS A 159 -21.56 34.73 18.14
N ALA A 160 -21.03 34.90 19.34
CA ALA A 160 -21.29 36.09 20.15
C ALA A 160 -20.77 37.38 19.48
N GLU A 161 -19.56 37.34 18.91
CA GLU A 161 -19.00 38.47 18.17
C GLU A 161 -19.75 38.74 16.86
N TRP A 162 -20.16 37.67 16.17
CA TRP A 162 -20.94 37.74 14.94
C TRP A 162 -22.33 38.34 15.17
N ASP A 163 -23.04 37.90 16.20
CA ASP A 163 -24.36 38.42 16.55
C ASP A 163 -24.26 39.92 16.92
N LYS A 164 -23.21 40.33 17.64
CA LYS A 164 -22.93 41.75 17.93
C LYS A 164 -22.66 42.56 16.66
N ALA A 165 -21.90 42.02 15.71
CA ALA A 165 -21.63 42.67 14.43
C ALA A 165 -22.90 42.78 13.58
N LEU A 166 -23.74 41.73 13.57
CA LEU A 166 -25.04 41.76 12.91
C LEU A 166 -25.98 42.77 13.54
N GLU A 167 -26.06 42.84 14.87
CA GLU A 167 -26.87 43.85 15.56
C GLU A 167 -26.41 45.27 15.19
N ALA A 168 -25.11 45.53 15.17
CA ALA A 168 -24.57 46.81 14.74
C ALA A 168 -24.93 47.12 13.28
N ALA A 169 -24.76 46.16 12.37
CA ALA A 169 -25.08 46.31 10.96
C ALA A 169 -26.59 46.51 10.71
N VAL A 170 -27.45 45.78 11.42
CA VAL A 170 -28.91 45.92 11.35
C VAL A 170 -29.33 47.27 11.92
N ASN A 171 -28.74 47.71 13.04
CA ASN A 171 -29.04 49.02 13.61
C ASN A 171 -28.58 50.16 12.68
N GLU A 172 -27.42 50.03 12.03
CA GLU A 172 -26.98 50.94 10.97
C GLU A 172 -27.97 50.95 9.79
N LYS A 173 -28.43 49.77 9.33
CA LYS A 173 -29.43 49.68 8.25
C LYS A 173 -30.78 50.26 8.64
N LEU A 174 -31.20 50.08 9.90
CA LEU A 174 -32.42 50.67 10.44
C LEU A 174 -32.30 52.19 10.56
N LYS A 175 -31.15 52.71 10.99
CA LYS A 175 -30.89 54.16 10.98
C LYS A 175 -30.91 54.72 9.55
N ALA A 176 -30.21 54.06 8.63
CA ALA A 176 -30.21 54.45 7.23
C ALA A 176 -31.61 54.38 6.59
N SER A 177 -32.45 53.40 6.97
CA SER A 177 -33.84 53.31 6.49
C SER A 177 -34.79 54.29 7.19
N VAL A 178 -34.47 54.76 8.38
CA VAL A 178 -35.16 55.91 9.01
C VAL A 178 -34.82 57.21 8.27
N ASP A 179 -33.57 57.38 7.86
CA ASP A 179 -33.13 58.55 7.08
C ASP A 179 -33.62 58.51 5.61
N THR A 180 -33.86 57.31 5.08
CA THR A 180 -34.42 57.07 3.73
C THR A 180 -35.53 56.01 3.79
N PRO A 181 -36.76 56.37 4.21
CA PRO A 181 -37.86 55.43 4.25
C PRO A 181 -38.12 54.89 2.84
N LEU A 182 -38.31 53.56 2.74
CA LEU A 182 -38.75 52.90 1.51
C LEU A 182 -40.14 53.45 1.13
N GLY A 183 -40.12 54.41 0.20
CA GLY A 183 -41.24 55.33 -0.04
C GLY A 183 -40.74 56.78 0.03
N GLY A 184 -39.75 57.12 -0.80
CA GLY A 184 -39.16 58.45 -0.83
C GLY A 184 -40.22 59.52 -1.10
N GLY A 185 -40.41 60.40 -0.12
CA GLY A 185 -41.31 61.55 -0.24
C GLY A 185 -41.83 62.14 1.07
N ALA A 186 -41.37 61.72 2.24
CA ALA A 186 -41.81 62.32 3.50
C ALA A 186 -40.71 62.27 4.56
N THR A 187 -39.98 63.38 4.67
CA THR A 187 -39.14 63.66 5.83
C THR A 187 -39.99 63.65 7.11
N PRO A 188 -39.69 62.81 8.10
CA PRO A 188 -40.30 62.90 9.42
C PRO A 188 -39.54 63.98 10.19
N GLY A 189 -40.06 65.21 10.28
CA GLY A 189 -39.36 66.22 11.06
C GLY A 189 -39.86 67.67 11.07
N LYS A 190 -40.82 68.05 10.22
CA LYS A 190 -41.51 69.34 10.39
C LYS A 190 -43.00 69.16 10.12
N PRO A 191 -43.90 69.66 10.98
CA PRO A 191 -45.30 69.82 10.61
C PRO A 191 -45.33 70.70 9.36
N VAL A 192 -45.86 70.13 8.27
CA VAL A 192 -46.04 70.84 7.01
C VAL A 192 -47.22 71.78 7.21
N ASP A 193 -47.04 73.09 7.08
CA ASP A 193 -48.14 74.04 7.18
C ASP A 193 -48.80 74.20 5.80
N ILE A 194 -50.01 73.69 5.63
CA ILE A 194 -50.74 73.74 4.36
C ILE A 194 -51.01 75.18 3.90
N SER A 195 -51.08 76.16 4.82
CA SER A 195 -51.31 77.56 4.45
C SER A 195 -50.14 78.19 3.68
N THR A 196 -48.96 77.58 3.79
CA THR A 196 -47.74 78.04 3.11
C THR A 196 -47.50 77.36 1.76
N LEU A 197 -48.25 76.29 1.46
CA LEU A 197 -48.13 75.54 0.21
C LEU A 197 -49.05 76.10 -0.87
N THR A 198 -48.60 76.02 -2.12
CA THR A 198 -49.48 76.28 -3.26
C THR A 198 -50.53 75.17 -3.41
N TYR A 199 -51.62 75.47 -4.11
CA TYR A 199 -52.70 74.50 -4.34
C TYR A 199 -52.21 73.20 -5.01
N GLU A 200 -51.27 73.30 -5.95
CA GLU A 200 -50.70 72.15 -6.64
C GLU A 200 -49.82 71.31 -5.71
N GLU A 201 -49.04 71.95 -4.84
CA GLU A 201 -48.22 71.27 -3.84
C GLU A 201 -49.06 70.59 -2.76
N ALA A 202 -50.15 71.22 -2.31
CA ALA A 202 -51.10 70.62 -1.38
C ALA A 202 -51.81 69.40 -1.99
N LEU A 203 -52.17 69.46 -3.28
CA LEU A 203 -52.71 68.32 -4.02
C LEU A 203 -51.69 67.19 -4.21
N ALA A 204 -50.44 67.53 -4.49
CA ALA A 204 -49.36 66.56 -4.60
C ALA A 204 -49.13 65.87 -3.24
N LEU A 205 -49.09 66.62 -2.15
CA LEU A 205 -48.98 66.09 -0.78
C LEU A 205 -50.13 65.13 -0.45
N LYS A 206 -51.37 65.48 -0.81
CA LYS A 206 -52.54 64.62 -0.62
C LYS A 206 -52.42 63.29 -1.40
N LYS A 207 -51.80 63.29 -2.57
CA LYS A 207 -51.60 62.09 -3.41
C LYS A 207 -50.42 61.24 -2.96
N THR A 208 -49.31 61.86 -2.55
CA THR A 208 -48.05 61.16 -2.22
C THR A 208 -47.96 60.77 -0.74
N ASN A 209 -48.54 61.57 0.15
CA ASN A 209 -48.58 61.32 1.60
C ASN A 209 -49.90 61.81 2.23
N PRO A 210 -51.01 61.05 2.11
CA PRO A 210 -52.31 61.44 2.64
C PRO A 210 -52.32 61.64 4.16
N LYS A 211 -51.50 60.88 4.90
CA LYS A 211 -51.40 61.00 6.36
C LYS A 211 -50.81 62.34 6.81
N ALA A 212 -49.79 62.84 6.10
CA ALA A 212 -49.21 64.15 6.39
C ALA A 212 -50.18 65.29 6.04
N TYR A 213 -50.94 65.17 4.95
CA TYR A 213 -51.98 66.14 4.59
C TYR A 213 -53.06 66.24 5.69
N GLU A 214 -53.59 65.11 6.17
CA GLU A 214 -54.58 65.09 7.24
C GLU A 214 -54.08 65.71 8.55
N GLN A 215 -52.81 65.45 8.91
CA GLN A 215 -52.19 66.03 10.11
C GLN A 215 -52.02 67.54 10.02
N ALA A 216 -51.80 68.06 8.81
CA ALA A 216 -51.61 69.49 8.57
C ALA A 216 -52.91 70.27 8.39
N THR A 217 -54.04 69.58 8.12
CA THR A 217 -55.38 70.20 8.05
C THR A 217 -56.13 70.26 9.38
N LYS A 218 -55.63 69.61 10.42
CA LYS A 218 -56.22 69.61 11.77
C LYS A 218 -55.79 70.83 12.56
#